data_AF-A0A0E2LRF6-F1
#
_entry.id   AF-A0A0E2LRF6-F1
#
_cell.length_a   1.000
_cell.length_b   1.000
_cell.length_c   1.000
_cell.angle_alpha   90.00
_cell.angle_beta   90.00
_cell.angle_gamma   90.00
#
_symmetry.space_group_name_H-M   'P 1'
#
loop_
_entity.id
_entity.type
_entity.pdbx_description
1 polymer ?
#
loop_
_entity_poly.entity_id
_entity_poly.type
_entity_poly.pdbx_seq_one_letter_code
_entity_poly.pdbx_strand_id
1 'polypeptide(L)'
;MKMKKISSARSKEKTEKRVSVNFTPTEYAHFLTMKEESGVRSLSLFIKARVFNKTFRVIKVDRFLLDYYQKNDDSVRAISQRRGELQPD
;
A
#
# COMPACT_ATOMS: atom_id res chain seq x y z
N MET A 1 14.73 7.03 5.39
CA MET A 1 13.32 7.45 5.23
C MET A 1 12.44 6.53 6.09
N LYS A 2 11.84 7.04 7.18
CA LYS A 2 11.03 6.21 8.10
C LYS A 2 9.64 6.01 7.50
N MET A 3 9.36 4.79 7.05
CA MET A 3 8.00 4.41 6.66
C MET A 3 7.11 4.43 7.91
N LYS A 4 6.15 5.35 7.97
CA LYS A 4 5.12 5.35 9.02
C LYS A 4 4.30 4.07 8.85
N LYS A 5 4.50 3.11 9.76
CA LYS A 5 3.57 1.98 9.92
C LYS A 5 2.21 2.58 10.21
N ILE A 6 1.29 2.47 9.24
CA ILE A 6 -0.13 2.72 9.47
C ILE A 6 -0.60 1.54 10.34
N SER A 7 -0.34 1.61 11.64
CA SER A 7 -0.91 0.67 12.60
C SER A 7 -2.41 0.91 12.56
N SER A 8 -3.16 -0.01 11.95
CA SER A 8 -4.62 0.04 12.00
C SER A 8 -5.02 -0.02 13.47
N ALA A 9 -5.45 1.10 14.04
CA ALA A 9 -6.04 1.11 15.36
C ALA A 9 -7.25 0.17 15.30
N ARG A 10 -7.15 -0.96 15.98
CA ARG A 10 -8.28 -1.90 16.12
C ARG A 10 -9.36 -1.13 16.87
N SER A 11 -10.49 -0.84 16.22
CA SER A 11 -11.63 -0.26 16.91
C SER A 11 -11.99 -1.18 18.07
N LYS A 12 -12.05 -0.65 19.30
CA LYS A 12 -12.48 -1.41 20.50
C LYS A 12 -13.97 -1.77 20.44
N GLU A 13 -14.71 -1.18 19.50
CA GLU A 13 -16.12 -1.47 19.28
C GLU A 13 -16.33 -2.87 18.72
N LYS A 14 -17.21 -3.62 19.38
CA LYS A 14 -17.57 -4.99 19.00
C LYS A 14 -18.38 -4.95 17.71
N THR A 15 -18.02 -5.81 16.75
CA THR A 15 -18.80 -5.97 15.52
C THR A 15 -19.97 -6.92 15.79
N GLU A 16 -21.17 -6.39 15.96
CA GLU A 16 -22.36 -7.18 16.37
C GLU A 16 -23.33 -7.51 15.24
N LYS A 17 -23.35 -6.72 14.17
CA LYS A 17 -24.30 -6.86 13.06
C LYS A 17 -23.58 -7.38 11.82
N ARG A 18 -24.14 -8.42 11.21
CA ARG A 18 -23.67 -8.99 9.94
C ARG A 18 -24.68 -8.72 8.83
N VAL A 19 -24.18 -8.21 7.70
CA VAL A 19 -24.93 -8.07 6.45
C VAL A 19 -24.28 -8.99 5.42
N SER A 20 -25.07 -9.77 4.68
CA SER A 20 -24.59 -10.65 3.60
C SER A 20 -25.30 -10.28 2.30
N VAL A 21 -24.56 -10.30 1.19
CA VAL A 21 -25.07 -10.04 -0.16
C VAL A 21 -24.56 -11.15 -1.08
N ASN A 22 -25.40 -11.58 -2.01
CA ASN A 22 -25.01 -12.54 -3.04
C ASN A 22 -24.61 -11.79 -4.31
N PHE A 23 -23.51 -12.21 -4.91
CA PHE A 23 -23.03 -11.69 -6.19
C PHE A 23 -23.28 -12.71 -7.29
N THR A 24 -23.59 -12.22 -8.48
CA THR A 24 -23.42 -12.99 -9.71
C THR A 24 -21.92 -13.22 -9.98
N PRO A 25 -21.54 -14.21 -10.82
CA PRO A 25 -20.13 -14.45 -11.13
C PRO A 25 -19.41 -13.23 -11.72
N THR A 26 -20.10 -12.44 -12.54
CA THR A 26 -19.57 -11.22 -13.16
C THR A 26 -19.32 -10.13 -12.12
N GLU A 27 -20.29 -9.86 -11.24
CA GLU A 27 -20.13 -8.89 -10.15
C GLU A 27 -19.01 -9.30 -9.20
N TYR A 28 -18.86 -10.59 -8.92
CA TYR A 28 -17.79 -11.10 -8.07
C TYR A 28 -16.41 -10.90 -8.71
N ALA A 29 -16.28 -11.15 -10.01
CA ALA A 29 -15.04 -10.88 -10.75
C ALA A 29 -14.65 -9.39 -10.68
N HIS A 30 -15.59 -8.49 -10.97
CA HIS A 30 -15.37 -7.05 -10.83
C HIS A 30 -14.97 -6.63 -9.41
N PHE A 31 -15.62 -7.22 -8.40
CA PHE A 31 -15.31 -6.97 -7.01
C PHE A 31 -13.89 -7.41 -6.62
N LEU A 32 -13.40 -8.54 -7.15
CA LEU A 32 -12.02 -8.99 -6.94
C LEU A 32 -11.00 -8.04 -7.59
N THR A 33 -11.25 -7.58 -8.82
CA THR A 33 -10.40 -6.59 -9.49
C THR A 33 -10.29 -5.31 -8.65
N MET A 34 -11.41 -4.77 -8.17
CA MET A 34 -11.39 -3.57 -7.32
C MET A 34 -10.64 -3.79 -6.02
N LYS A 35 -10.76 -4.97 -5.41
CA LYS A 35 -10.04 -5.32 -4.17
C LYS A 35 -8.53 -5.36 -4.42
N GLU A 36 -8.10 -5.92 -5.54
CA GLU A 36 -6.69 -5.94 -5.95
C GLU A 36 -6.15 -4.53 -6.20
N GLU A 37 -6.86 -3.71 -6.98
CA GLU A 37 -6.48 -2.33 -7.27
C GLU A 37 -6.40 -1.45 -6.01
N SER A 38 -7.24 -1.71 -5.01
CA SER A 38 -7.25 -0.96 -3.75
C SER A 38 -5.99 -1.17 -2.89
N GLY A 39 -5.25 -2.25 -3.10
CA GLY A 39 -4.11 -2.64 -2.26
C GLY A 39 -4.49 -3.05 -0.82
N VAL A 40 -5.79 -3.15 -0.49
CA VAL A 40 -6.25 -3.51 0.85
C VAL A 40 -6.11 -5.02 1.08
N ARG A 41 -5.30 -5.41 2.06
CA ARG A 41 -5.06 -6.83 2.39
C ARG A 41 -6.31 -7.56 2.90
N SER A 42 -7.13 -6.91 3.73
CA SER A 42 -8.29 -7.51 4.38
C SER A 42 -9.58 -7.29 3.57
N LEU A 43 -10.26 -8.39 3.24
CA LEU A 43 -11.52 -8.35 2.49
C LEU A 43 -12.61 -7.57 3.23
N SER A 44 -12.76 -7.79 4.54
CA SER A 44 -13.76 -7.10 5.36
C SER A 44 -13.49 -5.60 5.45
N LEU A 45 -12.22 -5.19 5.45
CA LEU A 45 -11.84 -3.78 5.47
C LEU A 45 -12.16 -3.12 4.13
N PHE A 46 -11.88 -3.81 3.02
CA PHE A 46 -12.22 -3.36 1.68
C PHE A 46 -13.73 -3.15 1.51
N ILE A 47 -14.54 -4.15 1.89
CA ILE A 47 -16.01 -4.07 1.82
C ILE A 47 -16.52 -2.89 2.66
N LYS A 48 -16.06 -2.77 3.92
CA LYS A 48 -16.48 -1.68 4.81
C LYS A 48 -16.15 -0.31 4.22
N ALA A 49 -14.94 -0.14 3.71
CA ALA A 49 -14.52 1.12 3.11
C ALA A 49 -15.33 1.46 1.84
N ARG A 50 -15.68 0.47 1.02
CA ARG A 50 -16.50 0.65 -0.18
C ARG A 50 -17.95 1.01 0.15
N VAL A 51 -18.57 0.34 1.13
CA VAL A 51 -19.94 0.63 1.59
C VAL A 51 -20.05 2.06 2.15
N PHE A 52 -19.05 2.51 2.91
CA PHE A 52 -19.03 3.86 3.49
C PHE A 52 -18.33 4.91 2.60
N ASN A 53 -18.15 4.62 1.30
CA ASN A 53 -17.58 5.50 0.29
C ASN A 53 -16.29 6.24 0.71
N LYS A 54 -15.42 5.59 1.49
CA LYS A 54 -14.11 6.15 1.82
C LYS A 54 -13.24 6.11 0.57
N THR A 55 -12.78 7.26 0.10
CA THR A 55 -11.99 7.36 -1.13
C THR A 55 -10.64 6.66 -0.98
N PHE A 56 -10.33 5.73 -1.89
CA PHE A 56 -9.00 5.15 -2.01
C PHE A 56 -8.17 6.01 -2.95
N ARG A 57 -6.96 6.40 -2.52
CA ARG A 57 -5.95 6.95 -3.44
C ARG A 57 -5.18 5.78 -4.05
N VAL A 58 -5.50 5.40 -5.28
CA VAL A 58 -4.73 4.41 -6.04
C VAL A 58 -3.50 5.11 -6.60
N ILE A 59 -2.34 4.87 -6.00
CA ILE A 59 -1.06 5.30 -6.56
C ILE A 59 -0.51 4.13 -7.36
N LYS A 60 -0.58 4.22 -8.69
CA LYS A 60 0.08 3.26 -9.59
C LYS A 60 1.57 3.59 -9.58
N VAL A 61 2.35 2.83 -8.80
CA VAL A 61 3.81 2.93 -8.83
C VAL A 61 4.32 1.87 -9.78
N ASP A 62 4.93 2.32 -10.88
CA ASP A 62 5.67 1.42 -11.76
C ASP A 62 6.94 0.96 -11.01
N ARG A 63 7.03 -0.35 -10.75
CA ARG A 63 8.16 -0.95 -10.03
C ARG A 63 9.48 -0.72 -10.76
N PHE A 64 9.47 -0.74 -12.09
CA PHE A 64 10.68 -0.53 -12.87
C PHE A 64 11.22 0.90 -12.71
N LEU A 65 10.32 1.88 -12.70
CA LEU A 65 10.69 3.27 -12.49
C LEU A 65 11.20 3.50 -11.07
N LEU A 66 10.57 2.86 -10.06
CA LEU A 66 11.02 2.96 -8.67
C LEU A 66 12.42 2.37 -8.48
N ASP A 67 12.68 1.19 -9.07
CA ASP A 67 13.98 0.53 -9.00
C ASP A 67 15.07 1.35 -9.72
N TYR A 68 14.73 2.03 -10.82
CA TYR A 68 15.64 2.96 -11.49
C TYR A 68 16.06 4.11 -10.58
N TYR A 69 15.10 4.81 -9.96
CA TYR A 69 15.43 5.92 -9.06
C TYR A 69 16.17 5.45 -7.80
N GLN A 70 15.84 4.29 -7.26
CA GLN A 70 16.52 3.71 -6.10
C GLN A 70 17.99 3.40 -6.42
N LYS A 71 18.28 2.79 -7.56
CA LYS A 71 19.65 2.50 -8.00
C LYS A 71 20.49 3.76 -8.19
N ASN A 72 19.89 4.84 -8.71
CA ASN A 72 20.58 6.11 -8.85
C ASN A 72 20.89 6.74 -7.49
N ASP A 73 19.96 6.70 -6.53
CA ASP A 73 20.18 7.21 -5.17
C ASP A 73 21.29 6.45 -4.44
N ASP A 74 21.29 5.11 -4.55
CA ASP A 74 22.32 4.25 -3.94
C ASP A 74 23.70 4.50 -4.56
N SER A 75 23.75 4.78 -5.87
CA SER A 75 25.00 5.14 -6.56
C SER A 75 25.55 6.49 -6.11
N VAL A 76 24.68 7.51 -5.94
CA VAL A 76 25.07 8.83 -5.44
C VAL A 76 25.54 8.75 -3.98
N ARG A 77 24.88 7.94 -3.14
CA ARG A 77 25.32 7.68 -1.76
C ARG A 77 26.69 7.00 -1.70
N ALA A 78 26.93 6.00 -2.54
CA ALA A 78 28.22 5.31 -2.60
C ALA A 78 29.36 6.26 -3.00
N ILE A 79 29.11 7.20 -3.91
CA ILE A 79 30.09 8.23 -4.29
C ILE A 79 30.36 9.20 -3.13
N SER A 80 29.33 9.59 -2.38
CA SER A 80 29.49 10.46 -1.22
C SER A 80 30.27 9.79 -0.08
N GLN A 81 30.09 8.48 0.14
CA GLN A 81 30.81 7.73 1.17
C GLN A 81 32.29 7.58 0.85
N ARG A 82 32.62 7.26 -0.42
CA ARG A 82 34.03 7.17 -0.85
C ARG A 82 34.78 8.50 -0.79
N ARG A 83 34.09 9.64 -0.90
CA ARG A 83 34.72 10.97 -0.73
C ARG A 83 34.92 11.36 0.73
N GLY A 84 34.21 10.74 1.67
CA GLY A 84 34.35 10.98 3.12
C GLY A 84 35.44 10.14 3.80
N GLU A 85 35.93 9.07 3.16
CA GLU A 85 36.98 8.18 3.71
C GLU A 85 38.42 8.56 3.30
N LEU A 86 38.59 9.57 2.43
CA LEU A 86 39.90 10.11 2.03
C LEU A 86 40.25 11.37 2.85
N GLN A 87 40.31 11.22 4.17
CA GLN A 87 41.21 12.01 5.02
C GLN A 87 41.77 11.10 6.13
N PRO A 88 42.95 10.52 5.94
CA PRO A 88 43.86 10.21 7.03
C PRO A 88 44.81 11.40 7.29
N ASP A 89 45.02 11.64 8.59
CA ASP A 89 46.01 12.49 9.28
C ASP A 89 46.00 14.02 9.05
#